data_AF-A0A9E3QDN2-F1
#
_entry.id   AF-A0A9E3QDN2-F1
#
_cell.length_a   1.000
_cell.length_b   1.000
_cell.length_c   1.000
_cell.angle_alpha   90.00
_cell.angle_beta   90.00
_cell.angle_gamma   90.00
#
_symmetry.space_group_name_H-M   'P 1'
#
loop_
_entity.id
_entity.type
_entity.pdbx_description
1 polymer ?
#
loop_
_entity_poly.entity_id
_entity_poly.type
_entity_poly.pdbx_seq_one_letter_code
_entity_poly.pdbx_strand_id
1 'polypeptide(L)'
;MLYCRVCKARFSEFKGTPFFNSKLPHDKVLAVLQHLAEGCGIRQAARLVGVNKDTVTRLALLAGRHAKGTHDEVVGFSPRDPRSPVR
;
A
#
# COMPACT_ATOMS: atom_id res chain seq x y z
N MET A 1 -13.18 14.02 -2.46
CA MET A 1 -12.35 14.55 -3.56
C MET A 1 -12.15 16.03 -3.30
N LEU A 2 -10.90 16.45 -3.14
CA LEU A 2 -10.52 17.82 -2.84
C LEU A 2 -10.42 18.64 -4.12
N TYR A 3 -10.63 19.95 -4.00
CA TYR A 3 -10.54 20.90 -5.09
C TYR A 3 -9.62 22.06 -4.70
N CYS A 4 -8.55 22.27 -5.48
CA CYS A 4 -7.68 23.42 -5.29
C CYS A 4 -8.32 24.67 -5.91
N ARG A 5 -8.56 25.71 -5.12
CA ARG A 5 -9.11 26.99 -5.62
C ARG A 5 -8.11 27.80 -6.45
N VAL A 6 -6.81 27.53 -6.32
CA VAL A 6 -5.73 28.24 -7.03
C VAL A 6 -5.51 27.64 -8.41
N CYS A 7 -5.13 26.36 -8.49
CA CYS A 7 -4.85 25.68 -9.76
C CYS A 7 -6.08 25.02 -10.40
N LYS A 8 -7.25 25.07 -9.75
CA LYS A 8 -8.52 24.46 -10.21
C LYS A 8 -8.47 22.93 -10.40
N ALA A 9 -7.41 22.28 -9.93
CA ALA A 9 -7.26 20.83 -10.01
C ALA A 9 -8.09 20.09 -8.95
N ARG A 10 -8.58 18.90 -9.32
CA ARG A 10 -9.20 17.95 -8.40
C ARG A 10 -8.20 16.87 -8.00
N PHE A 11 -8.12 16.59 -6.71
CA PHE A 11 -7.22 15.56 -6.19
C PHE A 11 -7.87 14.79 -5.03
N SER A 12 -7.23 13.71 -4.63
CA SER A 12 -7.64 12.90 -3.47
C SER A 12 -6.39 12.63 -2.66
N GLU A 13 -6.47 12.83 -1.35
CA GLU A 13 -5.37 12.54 -0.42
C GLU A 13 -4.94 11.07 -0.56
N PHE A 14 -5.92 10.18 -0.66
CA PHE A 14 -5.65 8.76 -0.82
C PHE A 14 -5.20 8.35 -2.23
N LYS A 15 -5.07 9.25 -3.21
CA LYS A 15 -4.75 8.86 -4.59
C LYS A 15 -3.41 8.10 -4.62
N GLY A 16 -3.41 6.93 -5.25
CA GLY A 16 -2.21 6.07 -5.30
C GLY A 16 -1.98 5.21 -4.07
N THR A 17 -2.85 5.26 -3.05
CA THR A 17 -2.82 4.39 -1.87
C THR A 17 -3.86 3.26 -1.99
N PRO A 18 -3.77 2.20 -1.17
CA PRO A 18 -4.79 1.13 -1.10
C PRO A 18 -6.20 1.62 -0.72
N PHE A 19 -6.31 2.79 -0.09
CA PHE A 19 -7.59 3.41 0.30
C PHE A 19 -8.31 4.05 -0.88
N PHE A 20 -7.58 4.37 -1.96
CA PHE A 20 -8.20 5.04 -3.10
C PHE A 20 -9.28 4.17 -3.74
N ASN A 21 -10.50 4.72 -3.82
CA ASN A 21 -11.63 4.06 -4.44
C ASN A 21 -11.91 2.66 -3.85
N SER A 22 -11.60 2.47 -2.56
CA SER A 22 -11.99 1.29 -1.80
C SER A 22 -13.45 1.44 -1.37
N LYS A 23 -14.23 0.36 -1.52
CA LYS A 23 -15.60 0.27 -0.97
C LYS A 23 -15.61 -0.29 0.45
N LEU A 24 -14.45 -0.77 0.94
CA LEU A 24 -14.32 -1.27 2.30
C LEU A 24 -14.21 -0.11 3.28
N PRO A 25 -14.75 -0.25 4.51
CA PRO A 25 -14.43 0.63 5.62
C PRO A 25 -12.91 0.69 5.81
N HIS A 26 -12.39 1.88 6.14
CA HIS A 26 -10.95 2.10 6.30
C HIS A 26 -10.33 1.13 7.32
N ASP A 27 -11.03 0.86 8.43
CA ASP A 27 -10.57 -0.05 9.48
C ASP A 27 -10.34 -1.47 8.96
N LYS A 28 -11.20 -1.94 8.04
CA LYS A 28 -11.02 -3.26 7.40
C LYS A 28 -9.84 -3.27 6.44
N VAL A 29 -9.61 -2.17 5.71
CA VAL A 29 -8.42 -2.05 4.86
C VAL A 29 -7.16 -2.10 5.71
N LEU A 30 -7.13 -1.34 6.82
CA LEU A 30 -6.02 -1.33 7.76
C LEU A 30 -5.77 -2.71 8.36
N ALA A 31 -6.80 -3.40 8.83
CA ALA A 31 -6.67 -4.76 9.39
C ALA A 31 -6.09 -5.74 8.36
N VAL A 32 -6.53 -5.69 7.10
CA VAL A 32 -5.95 -6.52 6.03
C VAL A 32 -4.46 -6.20 5.84
N LEU A 33 -4.08 -4.93 5.76
CA LEU A 33 -2.69 -4.52 5.55
C LEU A 33 -1.81 -4.91 6.74
N GLN A 34 -2.32 -4.80 7.97
CA GLN A 34 -1.61 -5.21 9.17
C GLN A 34 -1.32 -6.72 9.18
N HIS A 35 -2.32 -7.55 8.89
CA HIS A 35 -2.10 -8.98 8.78
C HIS A 35 -1.10 -9.36 7.68
N LEU A 36 -1.14 -8.68 6.53
CA LEU A 36 -0.15 -8.90 5.47
C LEU A 36 1.26 -8.49 5.91
N ALA A 37 1.40 -7.40 6.67
CA ALA A 37 2.68 -6.96 7.23
C ALA A 37 3.24 -7.94 8.27
N GLU A 38 2.37 -8.60 9.04
CA GLU A 38 2.72 -9.68 9.97
C GLU A 38 3.09 -11.00 9.28
N GLY A 39 2.99 -11.07 7.94
CA GLY A 39 3.31 -12.27 7.16
C GLY A 39 2.15 -13.25 6.99
N CYS A 40 0.92 -12.87 7.35
CA CYS A 40 -0.25 -13.71 7.09
C CYS A 40 -0.47 -13.90 5.60
N GLY A 41 -0.75 -15.14 5.18
CA GLY A 41 -1.10 -15.42 3.79
C GLY A 41 -2.44 -14.79 3.37
N ILE A 42 -2.61 -14.54 2.07
CA ILE A 42 -3.82 -13.89 1.50
C ILE A 42 -5.12 -14.52 2.00
N ARG A 43 -5.22 -15.86 1.94
CA ARG A 43 -6.45 -16.59 2.35
C ARG A 43 -6.66 -16.54 3.86
N GLN A 44 -5.59 -16.51 4.65
CA GLN A 44 -5.66 -16.40 6.11
C GLN A 44 -6.17 -15.01 6.51
N ALA A 45 -5.57 -13.95 5.97
CA ALA A 45 -6.02 -12.57 6.20
C ALA A 45 -7.48 -12.36 5.77
N ALA A 46 -7.89 -12.96 4.64
CA ALA A 46 -9.28 -12.90 4.17
C ALA A 46 -10.27 -13.50 5.19
N ARG A 47 -9.93 -14.64 5.81
CA ARG A 47 -10.75 -15.25 6.86
C ARG A 47 -10.75 -14.44 8.15
N LEU A 48 -9.59 -13.95 8.59
CA LEU A 48 -9.45 -13.17 9.83
C LEU A 48 -10.27 -11.87 9.79
N VAL A 49 -10.27 -11.16 8.66
CA VAL A 49 -10.98 -9.87 8.51
C VAL A 49 -12.42 -10.04 7.99
N GLY A 50 -12.77 -11.23 7.48
CA GLY A 50 -14.08 -11.50 6.89
C GLY A 50 -14.31 -10.73 5.59
N VAL A 51 -13.34 -10.81 4.66
CA VAL A 51 -13.41 -10.21 3.32
C VAL A 51 -13.07 -11.24 2.23
N ASN A 52 -13.40 -10.95 0.97
CA ASN A 52 -13.04 -11.84 -0.12
C ASN A 52 -11.51 -11.86 -0.32
N LYS A 53 -10.93 -13.05 -0.54
CA LYS A 53 -9.51 -13.24 -0.88
C LYS A 53 -9.04 -12.34 -2.03
N ASP A 54 -9.89 -12.09 -3.04
CA ASP A 54 -9.51 -11.30 -4.21
C ASP A 54 -9.41 -9.81 -3.84
N THR A 55 -10.19 -9.37 -2.85
CA THR A 55 -10.04 -8.05 -2.25
C THR A 55 -8.72 -7.91 -1.50
N VAL A 56 -8.31 -8.94 -0.74
CA VAL A 56 -7.00 -8.97 -0.08
C VAL A 56 -5.87 -8.93 -1.10
N THR A 57 -5.93 -9.76 -2.15
CA THR A 57 -4.94 -9.76 -3.24
C THR A 57 -4.83 -8.38 -3.88
N ARG A 58 -5.96 -7.72 -4.18
CA ARG A 58 -5.96 -6.36 -4.74
C ARG A 58 -5.28 -5.36 -3.82
N LEU A 59 -5.61 -5.40 -2.53
CA LEU A 59 -5.02 -4.51 -1.53
C LEU A 59 -3.51 -4.74 -1.38
N ALA A 60 -3.07 -5.99 -1.37
CA ALA A 60 -1.65 -6.35 -1.33
C ALA A 60 -0.87 -5.77 -2.52
N LEU A 61 -1.41 -5.90 -3.74
CA LEU A 61 -0.77 -5.36 -4.95
C LEU A 61 -0.74 -3.81 -4.98
N LEU A 62 -1.77 -3.15 -4.46
CA LEU A 62 -1.79 -1.70 -4.34
C LEU A 62 -0.80 -1.21 -3.28
N ALA A 63 -0.77 -1.89 -2.12
CA ALA A 63 0.13 -1.56 -1.03
C ALA A 63 1.60 -1.79 -1.43
N GLY A 64 1.90 -2.91 -2.10
CA GLY A 64 3.25 -3.18 -2.59
C GLY A 64 3.74 -2.14 -3.60
N ARG A 65 2.88 -1.70 -4.53
CA ARG A 65 3.23 -0.60 -5.47
C ARG A 65 3.47 0.72 -4.76
N HIS A 66 2.63 1.05 -3.78
CA HIS A 66 2.80 2.26 -2.97
C HIS A 66 4.08 2.21 -2.11
N ALA A 67 4.36 1.07 -1.47
CA ALA A 67 5.56 0.83 -0.69
C ALA A 67 6.83 0.90 -1.56
N LYS A 68 6.78 0.37 -2.79
CA LYS A 68 7.89 0.50 -3.74
C LYS A 68 8.15 1.97 -4.11
N GLY A 69 7.10 2.71 -4.48
CA GLY A 69 7.26 4.13 -4.84
C GLY A 69 7.87 4.96 -3.70
N THR A 70 7.41 4.73 -2.46
CA THR A 70 7.96 5.39 -1.26
C THR A 70 9.39 4.93 -0.97
N HIS A 71 9.71 3.65 -1.16
CA HIS A 71 11.07 3.15 -1.03
C HIS A 71 12.01 3.81 -2.05
N ASP A 72 11.63 3.88 -3.32
CA ASP A 72 12.45 4.47 -4.38
C ASP A 72 12.72 5.97 -4.11
N GLU A 73 11.73 6.70 -3.56
CA GLU A 73 11.85 8.13 -3.24
C GLU A 73 12.65 8.41 -1.96
N VAL A 74 12.42 7.65 -0.89
CA VAL A 74 12.95 7.95 0.45
C VAL A 74 14.17 7.12 0.82
N VAL A 75 14.32 5.93 0.23
CA VAL A 75 15.36 4.93 0.56
C VAL A 75 16.29 4.63 -0.61
N GLY A 76 15.97 5.09 -1.83
CA GLY A 76 16.67 4.75 -3.08
C GLY A 76 18.19 4.96 -3.08
N PHE A 77 18.73 5.73 -2.13
CA PHE A 77 20.15 5.74 -1.80
C PHE A 77 20.45 4.75 -0.67
N SER A 78 20.62 3.48 -1.01
CA SER A 78 21.28 2.56 -0.08
C SER A 78 22.72 3.05 0.13
N PRO A 79 23.21 3.21 1.37
CA PRO A 79 24.62 3.48 1.61
C PRO A 79 25.48 2.46 0.88
N ARG A 80 26.58 2.89 0.24
CA ARG A 80 27.53 1.96 -0.37
C ARG A 80 27.97 0.97 0.72
N ASP A 81 27.64 -0.30 0.56
CA ASP A 81 28.19 -1.35 1.42
C ASP A 81 29.61 -1.66 0.93
N PRO A 82 30.66 -1.28 1.68
CA PRO A 82 32.04 -1.58 1.29
C PRO A 82 32.35 -3.08 1.30
N ARG A 83 31.46 -3.93 1.84
CA ARG A 83 31.58 -5.39 1.85
C ARG A 83 30.78 -6.08 0.76
N SER A 84 30.08 -5.34 -0.11
CA SER A 84 29.38 -5.94 -1.23
C SER A 84 30.40 -6.61 -2.16
N PRO A 85 30.26 -7.91 -2.48
CA PRO A 85 31.19 -8.57 -3.38
C PRO A 85 31.14 -7.87 -4.74
N VAL A 86 32.25 -7.24 -5.10
CA VAL A 86 32.45 -6.66 -6.43
C VAL A 86 32.27 -7.79 -7.44
N ARG A 87 31.21 -7.73 -8.25
CA ARG A 87 31.04 -8.59 -9.41
C ARG A 87 31.91 -8.11 -10.56
#